data_AF-A0A942INV0-F1
#
_entry.id   AF-A0A942INV0-F1
#
_cell.length_a   1.000
_cell.length_b   1.000
_cell.length_c   1.000
_cell.angle_alpha   90.00
_cell.angle_beta   90.00
_cell.angle_gamma   90.00
#
_symmetry.space_group_name_H-M   'P 1'
#
loop_
_entity.id
_entity.type
_entity.pdbx_description
1 polymer ?
#
loop_
_entity_poly.entity_id
_entity_poly.type
_entity_poly.pdbx_seq_one_letter_code
_entity_poly.pdbx_strand_id
1 'polypeptide(L)'
;MSWYVAKSLEVLRKQLNEMFPDRSKVSDGGIGDVAHQKAGTSDHLPHVKDKNNVGVVTARDFTFDNNPADGVGIDCHWLAKVLVKDKDPRIKYIIWNGQIISSKQQPWIWRKYSGKNPHKHHLHISVVADESLFNSEKEWNLGATPTVTGKPVTPPTVATNSVIGRGAKGEQVKLIQTKLVEKGFMKHHQIDSDFGILTESAVQRFQKSRNLIADGMVGDRTKKALGI
;
A
#
# COMPACT_ATOMS: atom_id res chain seq x y z
N MET A 1 -31.58 4.86 -6.73
CA MET A 1 -31.23 5.30 -5.36
C MET A 1 -29.98 6.14 -5.43
N SER A 2 -29.98 7.31 -4.79
CA SER A 2 -28.79 8.17 -4.70
C SER A 2 -27.79 7.57 -3.71
N TRP A 3 -26.50 7.62 -4.04
CA TRP A 3 -25.42 7.21 -3.15
C TRP A 3 -24.16 8.03 -3.40
N TYR A 4 -23.25 8.05 -2.42
CA TYR A 4 -21.92 8.65 -2.54
C TYR A 4 -20.86 7.83 -1.78
N VAL A 5 -19.59 8.07 -2.06
CA VAL A 5 -18.47 7.51 -1.29
C VAL A 5 -18.18 8.42 -0.11
N ALA A 6 -17.93 7.84 1.06
CA ALA A 6 -17.58 8.58 2.29
C ALA A 6 -16.61 9.73 2.01
N LYS A 7 -16.97 10.97 2.40
CA LYS A 7 -16.18 12.18 2.10
C LYS A 7 -14.75 12.10 2.62
N SER A 8 -14.55 11.46 3.77
CA SER A 8 -13.22 11.22 4.32
C SER A 8 -12.32 10.45 3.34
N LEU A 9 -12.84 9.44 2.62
CA LEU A 9 -12.08 8.71 1.61
C LEU A 9 -11.82 9.54 0.34
N GLU A 10 -12.73 10.47 0.00
CA GLU A 10 -12.49 11.44 -1.09
C GLU A 10 -11.41 12.46 -0.72
N VAL A 11 -11.36 12.91 0.53
CA VAL A 11 -10.29 13.78 1.03
C VAL A 11 -8.94 13.07 0.92
N LEU A 12 -8.85 11.80 1.35
CA LEU A 12 -7.63 11.00 1.18
C LEU A 12 -7.23 10.89 -0.29
N ARG A 13 -8.19 10.58 -1.17
CA ARG A 13 -7.96 10.47 -2.61
C ARG A 13 -7.47 11.77 -3.21
N LYS A 14 -8.04 12.91 -2.80
CA LYS A 14 -7.60 14.24 -3.23
C LYS A 14 -6.16 14.50 -2.79
N GLN A 15 -5.84 14.32 -1.51
CA GLN A 15 -4.47 14.49 -0.99
C GLN A 15 -3.47 13.61 -1.75
N LEU A 16 -3.82 12.35 -2.02
CA LEU A 16 -2.97 11.44 -2.78
C LEU A 16 -2.81 11.84 -4.25
N ASN A 17 -3.84 12.41 -4.88
CA ASN A 17 -3.72 12.96 -6.24
C ASN A 17 -2.86 14.23 -6.27
N GLU A 18 -2.91 15.05 -5.23
CA GLU A 18 -2.07 16.26 -5.13
C GLU A 18 -0.61 15.91 -4.87
N MET A 19 -0.35 14.91 -4.01
CA MET A 19 1.01 14.42 -3.72
C MET A 19 1.61 13.61 -4.88
N PHE A 20 0.78 12.89 -5.65
CA PHE A 20 1.20 12.05 -6.78
C PHE A 20 0.31 12.33 -8.01
N PRO A 21 0.51 13.46 -8.71
CA PRO A 21 -0.37 13.88 -9.81
C PRO A 21 -0.53 12.83 -10.91
N ASP A 22 0.58 12.20 -11.30
CA ASP A 22 0.62 11.27 -12.43
C ASP A 22 0.32 9.81 -12.04
N ARG A 23 -0.02 9.55 -10.78
CA ARG A 23 -0.36 8.19 -10.36
C ARG A 23 -1.48 7.60 -11.21
N SER A 24 -1.38 6.31 -11.43
CA SER A 24 -2.46 5.49 -11.96
C SER A 24 -3.64 5.45 -11.00
N LYS A 25 -4.84 5.44 -11.60
CA LYS A 25 -6.14 5.45 -10.92
C LYS A 25 -7.01 4.26 -11.39
N VAL A 26 -6.42 3.31 -12.12
CA VAL A 26 -7.10 2.18 -12.76
C VAL A 26 -7.88 1.31 -11.77
N SER A 27 -7.41 1.20 -10.53
CA SER A 27 -8.05 0.45 -9.45
C SER A 27 -8.62 1.34 -8.34
N ASP A 28 -8.84 2.64 -8.60
CA ASP A 28 -9.49 3.54 -7.64
C ASP A 28 -11.01 3.26 -7.55
N GLY A 29 -11.37 2.11 -7.02
CA GLY A 29 -12.76 1.68 -6.87
C GLY A 29 -13.42 2.36 -5.67
N GLY A 30 -14.59 2.97 -5.88
CA GLY A 30 -15.48 3.45 -4.81
C GLY A 30 -16.85 2.77 -4.84
N ILE A 31 -17.06 1.82 -5.76
CA ILE A 31 -18.18 0.91 -5.79
C ILE A 31 -17.66 -0.45 -6.26
N GLY A 32 -18.15 -1.50 -5.62
CA GLY A 32 -17.88 -2.86 -6.06
C GLY A 32 -18.57 -3.07 -7.40
N ASP A 33 -17.85 -3.62 -8.37
CA ASP A 33 -18.43 -4.04 -9.64
C ASP A 33 -19.71 -4.88 -9.44
N VAL A 34 -20.49 -5.06 -10.51
CA VAL A 34 -21.75 -5.83 -10.46
C VAL A 34 -21.56 -7.25 -9.89
N ALA A 35 -20.32 -7.76 -9.88
CA ALA A 35 -19.95 -9.03 -9.24
C ALA A 35 -19.88 -8.96 -7.69
N HIS A 36 -19.53 -7.81 -7.10
CA HIS A 36 -19.59 -7.59 -5.64
C HIS A 36 -21.01 -7.41 -5.09
N GLN A 37 -21.99 -7.07 -5.94
CA GLN A 37 -23.39 -6.89 -5.55
C GLN A 37 -24.06 -8.19 -5.06
N LYS A 38 -23.53 -9.37 -5.45
CA LYS A 38 -24.11 -10.68 -5.09
C LYS A 38 -23.73 -11.18 -3.68
N ALA A 39 -22.74 -10.58 -3.02
CA ALA A 39 -22.21 -11.09 -1.75
C ALA A 39 -22.79 -10.41 -0.48
N GLY A 40 -23.57 -9.33 -0.62
CA GLY A 40 -24.40 -8.76 0.45
C GLY A 40 -23.69 -8.10 1.64
N THR A 41 -22.38 -8.16 1.78
CA THR A 41 -21.67 -7.64 2.99
C THR A 41 -20.42 -6.81 2.69
N SER A 42 -20.22 -6.35 1.46
CA SER A 42 -19.03 -5.54 1.12
C SER A 42 -19.21 -4.07 1.52
N ASP A 43 -18.19 -3.48 2.13
CA ASP A 43 -18.16 -2.04 2.43
C ASP A 43 -18.10 -1.15 1.18
N HIS A 44 -17.92 -1.76 0.01
CA HIS A 44 -18.05 -1.15 -1.32
C HIS A 44 -19.51 -1.02 -1.80
N LEU A 45 -20.49 -1.43 -0.98
CA LEU A 45 -21.91 -1.28 -1.26
C LEU A 45 -22.50 -0.13 -0.42
N PRO A 46 -23.49 0.62 -0.95
CA PRO A 46 -24.09 1.78 -0.28
C PRO A 46 -25.12 1.40 0.81
N HIS A 47 -24.71 0.49 1.70
CA HIS A 47 -25.53 -0.10 2.75
C HIS A 47 -25.63 0.78 3.99
N VAL A 48 -24.59 1.57 4.29
CA VAL A 48 -24.64 2.63 5.30
C VAL A 48 -25.55 3.74 4.79
N LYS A 49 -26.33 4.35 5.68
CA LYS A 49 -27.22 5.49 5.38
C LYS A 49 -26.78 6.71 6.17
N ASP A 50 -26.79 7.87 5.52
CA ASP A 50 -26.67 9.14 6.23
C ASP A 50 -28.03 9.57 6.83
N LYS A 51 -28.04 10.69 7.57
CA LYS A 51 -29.23 11.28 8.17
C LYS A 51 -30.37 11.59 7.19
N ASN A 52 -30.05 11.73 5.89
CA ASN A 52 -31.02 11.99 4.83
C ASN A 52 -31.43 10.70 4.11
N ASN A 53 -31.06 9.53 4.65
CA ASN A 53 -31.31 8.21 4.09
C ASN A 53 -30.64 7.96 2.72
N VAL A 54 -29.56 8.70 2.42
CA VAL A 54 -28.75 8.50 1.21
C VAL A 54 -27.76 7.37 1.44
N GLY A 55 -27.56 6.51 0.44
CA GLY A 55 -26.60 5.40 0.53
C GLY A 55 -25.16 5.88 0.58
N VAL A 56 -24.35 5.32 1.46
CA VAL A 56 -22.93 5.67 1.62
C VAL A 56 -22.08 4.44 1.41
N VAL A 57 -21.11 4.54 0.50
CA VAL A 57 -20.05 3.55 0.33
C VAL A 57 -18.90 3.92 1.26
N THR A 58 -18.59 3.05 2.20
CA THR A 58 -17.58 3.27 3.25
C THR A 58 -16.26 2.60 2.94
N ALA A 59 -16.03 2.16 1.71
CA ALA A 59 -14.76 1.62 1.25
C ALA A 59 -14.25 2.30 -0.01
N ARG A 60 -12.93 2.30 -0.15
CA ARG A 60 -12.23 2.76 -1.33
C ARG A 60 -11.00 1.91 -1.56
N ASP A 61 -10.81 1.52 -2.80
CA ASP A 61 -9.57 0.94 -3.27
C ASP A 61 -8.67 2.07 -3.81
N PHE A 62 -7.37 1.95 -3.57
CA PHE A 62 -6.34 2.84 -4.12
C PHE A 62 -5.38 2.00 -4.94
N THR A 63 -5.16 2.42 -6.18
CA THR A 63 -4.28 1.71 -7.11
C THR A 63 -2.87 1.59 -6.55
N PHE A 64 -2.33 0.37 -6.54
CA PHE A 64 -0.89 0.19 -6.36
C PHE A 64 -0.20 0.46 -7.68
N ASP A 65 0.63 1.49 -7.70
CA ASP A 65 1.29 1.97 -8.90
C ASP A 65 2.77 2.22 -8.61
N ASN A 66 3.47 1.15 -8.25
CA ASN A 66 4.91 1.20 -8.10
C ASN A 66 5.55 0.86 -9.44
N ASN A 67 5.68 1.86 -10.32
CA ASN A 67 6.59 1.77 -11.45
C ASN A 67 7.96 2.32 -11.03
N PRO A 68 8.98 1.48 -10.84
CA PRO A 68 10.31 1.94 -10.46
C PRO A 68 11.04 2.69 -11.58
N ALA A 69 10.49 2.76 -12.80
CA ALA A 69 11.13 3.41 -13.95
C ALA A 69 10.87 4.92 -14.05
N ASP A 70 9.81 5.45 -13.42
CA ASP A 70 9.37 6.84 -13.54
C ASP A 70 9.21 7.53 -12.17
N GLY A 71 8.97 6.77 -11.10
CA GLY A 71 8.93 7.30 -9.73
C GLY A 71 7.67 8.10 -9.40
N VAL A 72 6.59 7.99 -10.18
CA VAL A 72 5.45 8.93 -10.14
C VAL A 72 4.13 8.34 -9.59
N GLY A 73 4.13 7.11 -9.07
CA GLY A 73 2.93 6.45 -8.55
C GLY A 73 2.91 6.20 -7.03
N ILE A 74 1.80 5.65 -6.53
CA ILE A 74 1.61 5.39 -5.09
C ILE A 74 2.20 4.04 -4.68
N ASP A 75 3.11 4.08 -3.71
CA ASP A 75 3.45 2.92 -2.88
C ASP A 75 2.36 2.68 -1.82
N CYS A 76 1.53 1.68 -2.06
CA CYS A 76 0.47 1.25 -1.14
C CYS A 76 1.00 0.68 0.19
N HIS A 77 2.25 0.22 0.23
CA HIS A 77 2.89 -0.22 1.48
C HIS A 77 3.23 0.97 2.38
N TRP A 78 3.81 2.03 1.81
CA TRP A 78 3.99 3.31 2.49
C TRP A 78 2.66 3.85 2.99
N LEU A 79 1.65 3.91 2.12
CA LEU A 79 0.34 4.43 2.48
C LEU A 79 -0.29 3.65 3.64
N ALA A 80 -0.26 2.31 3.58
CA ALA A 80 -0.74 1.47 4.67
C ALA A 80 0.00 1.75 5.99
N LYS A 81 1.33 1.89 5.96
CA LYS A 81 2.14 2.17 7.16
C LYS A 81 1.81 3.52 7.78
N VAL A 82 1.70 4.55 6.96
CA VAL A 82 1.43 5.92 7.42
C VAL A 82 0.06 6.01 8.07
N LEU A 83 -0.97 5.45 7.43
CA LEU A 83 -2.33 5.43 7.97
C LEU A 83 -2.42 4.62 9.28
N VAL A 84 -1.73 3.48 9.36
CA VAL A 84 -1.68 2.65 10.57
C VAL A 84 -0.92 3.33 11.70
N LYS A 85 0.10 4.13 11.40
CA LYS A 85 0.89 4.87 12.40
C LYS A 85 0.04 5.92 13.11
N ASP A 86 -0.79 6.64 12.37
CA ASP A 86 -1.66 7.68 12.91
C ASP A 86 -2.80 7.10 13.76
N LYS A 87 -3.22 5.86 13.47
CA LYS A 87 -4.35 5.19 14.12
C LYS A 87 -5.64 6.03 14.03
N ASP A 88 -5.85 6.67 12.88
CA ASP A 88 -6.97 7.59 12.67
C ASP A 88 -8.32 6.92 13.01
N PRO A 89 -9.17 7.56 13.84
CA PRO A 89 -10.44 6.98 14.31
C PRO A 89 -11.44 6.70 13.19
N ARG A 90 -11.26 7.30 12.00
CA ARG A 90 -12.10 7.03 10.83
C ARG A 90 -11.89 5.62 10.30
N ILE A 91 -10.70 5.02 10.49
CA ILE A 91 -10.37 3.71 9.92
C ILE A 91 -11.17 2.61 10.62
N LYS A 92 -11.93 1.84 9.84
CA LYS A 92 -12.52 0.56 10.26
C LYS A 92 -11.50 -0.57 10.09
N TYR A 93 -10.97 -0.70 8.89
CA TYR A 93 -9.89 -1.63 8.57
C TYR A 93 -9.16 -1.25 7.27
N ILE A 94 -7.96 -1.80 7.09
CA ILE A 94 -7.16 -1.71 5.86
C ILE A 94 -6.77 -3.13 5.44
N ILE A 95 -6.83 -3.43 4.14
CA ILE A 95 -6.38 -4.70 3.56
C ILE A 95 -5.32 -4.42 2.51
N TRP A 96 -4.15 -5.05 2.67
CA TRP A 96 -3.02 -4.91 1.77
C TRP A 96 -2.23 -6.21 1.74
N ASN A 97 -1.85 -6.66 0.54
CA ASN A 97 -0.91 -7.76 0.32
C ASN A 97 -1.22 -9.04 1.14
N GLY A 98 -2.50 -9.43 1.17
CA GLY A 98 -2.97 -10.62 1.88
C GLY A 98 -2.99 -10.47 3.40
N GLN A 99 -2.90 -9.24 3.90
CA GLN A 99 -2.99 -8.90 5.32
C GLN A 99 -4.13 -7.92 5.56
N ILE A 100 -4.70 -7.98 6.76
CA ILE A 100 -5.72 -7.05 7.24
C ILE A 100 -5.29 -6.50 8.59
N ILE A 101 -5.60 -5.24 8.85
CA ILE A 101 -5.47 -4.57 10.14
C ILE A 101 -6.77 -3.81 10.40
N SER A 102 -7.24 -3.78 11.65
CA SER A 102 -8.50 -3.12 11.99
C SER A 102 -8.40 -2.30 13.26
N SER A 103 -9.32 -1.35 13.46
CA SER A 103 -9.37 -0.51 14.66
C SER A 103 -10.07 -1.18 15.85
N LYS A 104 -10.83 -2.27 15.63
CA LYS A 104 -11.62 -2.95 16.67
C LYS A 104 -11.20 -4.40 16.92
N GLN A 105 -11.03 -5.20 15.87
CA GLN A 105 -10.66 -6.61 16.01
C GLN A 105 -9.15 -6.74 16.05
N GLN A 106 -8.61 -7.14 17.20
CA GLN A 106 -7.16 -7.18 17.45
C GLN A 106 -6.51 -5.86 17.01
N PRO A 107 -6.88 -4.77 17.69
CA PRO A 107 -6.72 -3.42 17.17
C PRO A 107 -5.26 -3.13 16.83
N TRP A 108 -5.04 -2.68 15.59
CA TRP A 108 -3.73 -2.28 15.07
C TRP A 108 -2.68 -3.41 15.01
N ILE A 109 -3.12 -4.66 14.93
CA ILE A 109 -2.27 -5.83 14.69
C ILE A 109 -2.54 -6.35 13.29
N TRP A 110 -1.50 -6.42 12.46
CA TRP A 110 -1.58 -7.06 11.14
C TRP A 110 -1.82 -8.56 11.28
N ARG A 111 -2.84 -9.05 10.60
CA ARG A 111 -3.23 -10.47 10.59
C ARG A 111 -3.44 -10.94 9.17
N LYS A 112 -3.35 -12.26 8.94
CA LYS A 112 -3.60 -12.85 7.63
C LYS A 112 -5.03 -12.54 7.18
N TYR A 113 -5.17 -12.04 5.96
CA TYR A 113 -6.45 -11.91 5.28
C TYR A 113 -6.74 -13.17 4.47
N SER A 114 -7.95 -13.70 4.62
CA SER A 114 -8.38 -14.96 3.99
C SER A 114 -9.48 -14.77 2.94
N GLY A 115 -9.77 -13.52 2.55
CA GLY A 115 -10.73 -13.24 1.48
C GLY A 115 -10.22 -13.68 0.11
N LYS A 116 -11.15 -13.85 -0.84
CA LYS A 116 -10.86 -14.36 -2.19
C LYS A 116 -9.84 -13.50 -2.96
N ASN A 117 -9.97 -12.18 -2.87
CA ASN A 117 -9.01 -11.25 -3.45
C ASN A 117 -7.92 -10.95 -2.42
N PRO A 118 -6.64 -11.28 -2.66
CA PRO A 118 -5.59 -11.01 -1.69
C PRO A 118 -5.15 -9.53 -1.65
N HIS A 119 -5.73 -8.61 -2.43
CA HIS A 119 -5.37 -7.18 -2.45
C HIS A 119 -3.86 -6.93 -2.69
N LYS A 120 -3.29 -7.57 -3.72
CA LYS A 120 -1.88 -7.45 -4.10
C LYS A 120 -1.59 -6.34 -5.12
N HIS A 121 -2.64 -5.75 -5.68
CA HIS A 121 -2.56 -4.74 -6.76
C HIS A 121 -3.28 -3.43 -6.42
N HIS A 122 -3.88 -3.34 -5.22
CA HIS A 122 -4.48 -2.12 -4.69
C HIS A 122 -4.55 -2.23 -3.17
N LEU A 123 -4.52 -1.08 -2.51
CA LEU A 123 -4.81 -0.95 -1.09
C LEU A 123 -6.31 -0.77 -0.92
N HIS A 124 -6.93 -1.59 -0.06
CA HIS A 124 -8.32 -1.40 0.32
C HIS A 124 -8.42 -0.73 1.68
N ILE A 125 -9.20 0.35 1.77
CA ILE A 125 -9.47 1.06 3.02
C ILE A 125 -10.97 1.11 3.25
N SER A 126 -11.40 0.74 4.45
CA SER A 126 -12.76 0.96 4.92
C SER A 126 -12.79 1.89 6.13
N VAL A 127 -13.77 2.81 6.14
CA VAL A 127 -14.05 3.71 7.26
C VAL A 127 -15.25 3.26 8.08
N VAL A 128 -15.32 3.71 9.33
CA VAL A 128 -16.41 3.35 10.26
C VAL A 128 -17.75 3.96 9.82
N ALA A 129 -18.85 3.27 10.13
CA ALA A 129 -20.22 3.71 9.82
C ALA A 129 -20.76 4.76 10.83
N ASP A 130 -19.92 5.74 11.16
CA ASP A 130 -20.29 6.92 11.97
C ASP A 130 -20.29 8.14 11.04
N GLU A 131 -21.45 8.79 10.89
CA GLU A 131 -21.60 9.90 9.94
C GLU A 131 -20.64 11.05 10.22
N SER A 132 -20.34 11.35 11.48
CA SER A 132 -19.38 12.41 11.82
C SER A 132 -17.97 12.09 11.33
N LEU A 133 -17.61 10.80 11.29
CA LEU A 133 -16.28 10.33 10.89
C LEU A 133 -16.20 10.06 9.39
N PHE A 134 -17.17 9.39 8.78
CA PHE A 134 -17.13 9.11 7.35
C PHE A 134 -17.35 10.37 6.51
N ASN A 135 -18.08 11.37 7.00
CA ASN A 135 -18.23 12.68 6.37
C ASN A 135 -17.21 13.73 6.82
N SER A 136 -16.27 13.37 7.69
CA SER A 136 -15.19 14.28 8.09
C SER A 136 -14.35 14.71 6.89
N GLU A 137 -14.30 16.02 6.65
CA GLU A 137 -13.46 16.65 5.61
C GLU A 137 -12.04 16.96 6.11
N LYS A 138 -11.74 16.62 7.37
CA LYS A 138 -10.39 16.74 7.93
C LYS A 138 -9.38 15.98 7.07
N GLU A 139 -8.25 16.60 6.78
CA GLU A 139 -7.13 15.95 6.10
C GLU A 139 -6.63 14.71 6.86
N TRP A 140 -6.17 13.72 6.11
CA TRP A 140 -5.46 12.57 6.65
C TRP A 140 -4.03 12.96 6.96
N ASN A 141 -3.52 12.46 8.08
CA ASN A 141 -2.13 12.65 8.44
C ASN A 141 -1.25 11.70 7.62
N LEU A 142 -0.75 12.19 6.49
CA LEU A 142 0.09 11.40 5.57
C LEU A 142 1.60 11.55 5.87
N GLY A 143 1.94 12.27 6.94
CA GLY A 143 3.33 12.64 7.26
C GLY A 143 3.96 13.55 6.19
N ALA A 144 5.26 13.80 6.31
CA ALA A 144 6.02 14.38 5.21
C ALA A 144 6.11 13.33 4.07
N THR A 145 5.78 13.74 2.85
CA THR A 145 5.97 12.94 1.63
C THR A 145 7.37 12.29 1.62
N PRO A 146 7.54 11.01 1.27
CA PRO A 146 8.81 10.59 0.69
C PRO A 146 8.96 11.41 -0.59
N THR A 147 9.96 12.29 -0.63
CA THR A 147 10.18 13.23 -1.73
C THR A 147 10.25 12.49 -3.07
N VAL A 148 9.13 12.45 -3.80
CA VAL A 148 9.11 12.19 -5.24
C VAL A 148 9.36 13.54 -5.89
N THR A 149 10.60 13.77 -6.26
CA THR A 149 10.99 14.97 -7.00
C THR A 149 10.36 14.93 -8.39
N GLY A 150 9.36 15.78 -8.63
CA GLY A 150 9.07 16.27 -9.97
C GLY A 150 10.32 16.97 -10.53
N LYS A 151 10.70 16.63 -11.76
CA LYS A 151 11.81 17.26 -12.51
C LYS A 151 11.42 18.67 -13.01
N PRO A 152 12.36 19.58 -13.41
CA PRO A 152 13.68 19.26 -13.97
C PRO A 152 14.88 20.15 -13.56
N VAL A 153 16.01 19.57 -13.09
CA VAL A 153 17.40 19.87 -13.52
C VAL A 153 18.43 18.87 -12.93
N THR A 154 19.52 18.62 -13.66
CA THR A 154 20.63 17.66 -13.39
C THR A 154 21.75 18.23 -12.46
N PRO A 155 22.81 17.45 -12.11
CA PRO A 155 23.04 16.67 -10.88
C PRO A 155 24.00 17.35 -9.86
N PRO A 156 24.07 16.89 -8.60
CA PRO A 156 25.13 15.92 -8.27
C PRO A 156 24.65 14.75 -7.40
N THR A 157 25.37 13.65 -7.57
CA THR A 157 25.34 12.37 -6.85
C THR A 157 25.07 12.50 -5.35
N VAL A 158 23.87 12.10 -4.91
CA VAL A 158 23.62 11.67 -3.52
C VAL A 158 22.73 10.43 -3.59
N ALA A 159 23.26 9.31 -3.08
CA ALA A 159 22.58 8.04 -3.00
C ALA A 159 21.31 8.17 -2.12
N THR A 160 20.14 8.19 -2.74
CA THR A 160 18.87 8.18 -2.02
C THR A 160 18.51 6.75 -1.64
N ASN A 161 18.18 6.55 -0.36
CA ASN A 161 17.73 5.29 0.21
C ASN A 161 16.32 4.92 -0.32
N SER A 162 16.27 4.44 -1.57
CA SER A 162 15.04 3.90 -2.15
C SER A 162 14.77 2.48 -1.64
N VAL A 163 13.52 2.19 -1.26
CA VAL A 163 13.06 0.84 -0.92
C VAL A 163 12.98 0.02 -2.21
N ILE A 164 13.64 -1.13 -2.26
CA ILE A 164 13.77 -1.93 -3.49
C ILE A 164 12.88 -3.17 -3.41
N GLY A 165 12.00 -3.38 -4.37
CA GLY A 165 11.05 -4.50 -4.39
C GLY A 165 10.80 -5.04 -5.79
N ARG A 166 9.77 -5.91 -5.93
CA ARG A 166 9.45 -6.57 -7.20
C ARG A 166 9.29 -5.56 -8.35
N GLY A 167 9.89 -5.88 -9.49
CA GLY A 167 9.89 -5.04 -10.69
C GLY A 167 11.06 -4.06 -10.77
N ALA A 168 11.79 -3.84 -9.68
CA ALA A 168 13.04 -3.09 -9.72
C ALA A 168 14.09 -3.82 -10.56
N LYS A 169 15.00 -3.06 -11.18
CA LYS A 169 16.09 -3.59 -12.00
C LYS A 169 17.39 -2.82 -11.76
N GLY A 170 18.52 -3.41 -12.16
CA GLY A 170 19.82 -2.76 -12.21
C GLY A 170 20.75 -3.06 -11.04
N GLU A 171 21.83 -2.27 -10.90
CA GLU A 171 22.96 -2.58 -10.01
C GLU A 171 22.56 -2.73 -8.53
N GLN A 172 21.59 -1.97 -8.05
CA GLN A 172 21.12 -2.13 -6.66
C GLN A 172 20.40 -3.47 -6.45
N VAL A 173 19.67 -3.98 -7.44
CA VAL A 173 19.04 -5.30 -7.39
C VAL A 173 20.10 -6.39 -7.44
N LYS A 174 21.09 -6.25 -8.32
CA LYS A 174 22.23 -7.16 -8.40
C LYS A 174 22.99 -7.24 -7.07
N LEU A 175 23.20 -6.11 -6.40
CA LEU A 175 23.80 -6.04 -5.07
C LEU A 175 22.96 -6.81 -4.03
N ILE A 176 21.64 -6.59 -4.02
CA ILE A 176 20.72 -7.32 -3.14
C ILE A 176 20.79 -8.83 -3.41
N GLN A 177 20.69 -9.25 -4.66
CA GLN A 177 20.75 -10.66 -5.04
C GLN A 177 22.08 -11.28 -4.62
N THR A 178 23.19 -10.57 -4.83
CA THR A 178 24.53 -10.97 -4.34
C THR A 178 24.53 -11.18 -2.83
N LYS A 179 24.00 -10.22 -2.05
CA LYS A 179 23.91 -10.36 -0.59
C LYS A 179 22.98 -11.49 -0.16
N LEU A 180 21.87 -11.72 -0.87
CA LEU A 180 21.00 -12.86 -0.58
C LEU A 180 21.70 -14.20 -0.87
N VAL A 181 22.56 -14.27 -1.89
CA VAL A 181 23.41 -15.44 -2.17
C VAL A 181 24.44 -15.64 -1.05
N GLU A 182 25.17 -14.59 -0.67
CA GLU A 182 26.15 -14.63 0.44
C GLU A 182 25.50 -15.10 1.76
N LYS A 183 24.26 -14.68 2.02
CA LYS A 183 23.50 -15.07 3.23
C LYS A 183 22.78 -16.41 3.10
N GLY A 184 22.86 -17.11 1.96
CA GLY A 184 22.27 -18.43 1.74
C GLY A 184 20.77 -18.45 1.41
N PHE A 185 20.18 -17.31 1.04
CA PHE A 185 18.75 -17.17 0.71
C PHE A 185 18.44 -17.26 -0.79
N MET A 186 19.46 -17.24 -1.65
CA MET A 186 19.36 -17.28 -3.10
C MET A 186 20.54 -18.08 -3.70
N LYS A 187 20.40 -18.61 -4.92
CA LYS A 187 21.48 -19.33 -5.61
C LYS A 187 22.22 -18.39 -6.54
N HIS A 188 23.53 -18.59 -6.70
CA HIS A 188 24.39 -17.71 -7.50
C HIS A 188 23.90 -17.51 -8.95
N HIS A 189 23.39 -18.55 -9.61
CA HIS A 189 22.88 -18.47 -10.99
C HIS A 189 21.56 -17.70 -11.14
N GLN A 190 20.96 -17.21 -10.05
CA GLN A 190 19.71 -16.43 -10.07
C GLN A 190 19.97 -14.92 -10.06
N ILE A 191 21.23 -14.48 -10.01
CA ILE A 191 21.60 -13.06 -10.10
C ILE A 191 21.43 -12.61 -11.55
N ASP A 192 20.36 -11.88 -11.82
CA ASP A 192 19.97 -11.40 -13.15
C ASP A 192 19.75 -9.88 -13.20
N SER A 193 20.02 -9.18 -12.09
CA SER A 193 19.73 -7.75 -11.90
C SER A 193 18.24 -7.39 -11.97
N ASP A 194 17.35 -8.39 -11.96
CA ASP A 194 15.90 -8.22 -12.01
C ASP A 194 15.26 -8.68 -10.70
N PHE A 195 14.48 -7.80 -10.06
CA PHE A 195 13.79 -8.13 -8.83
C PHE A 195 12.49 -8.86 -9.17
N GLY A 196 12.62 -10.11 -9.62
CA GLY A 196 11.51 -11.00 -9.93
C GLY A 196 10.95 -11.71 -8.70
N ILE A 197 10.02 -12.64 -8.93
CA ILE A 197 9.36 -13.42 -7.88
C ILE A 197 10.34 -14.25 -7.03
N LEU A 198 11.44 -14.70 -7.64
CA LEU A 198 12.50 -15.47 -6.97
C LEU A 198 13.27 -14.59 -5.97
N THR A 199 13.64 -13.38 -6.40
CA THR A 199 14.32 -12.38 -5.56
C THR A 199 13.44 -11.97 -4.38
N GLU A 200 12.16 -11.66 -4.62
CA GLU A 200 11.24 -11.32 -3.53
C GLU A 200 11.07 -12.45 -2.53
N SER A 201 10.89 -13.68 -3.02
CA SER A 201 10.76 -14.85 -2.14
C SER A 201 12.03 -15.05 -1.29
N ALA A 202 13.21 -14.79 -1.86
CA ALA A 202 14.48 -14.82 -1.12
C ALA A 202 14.54 -13.73 -0.04
N VAL A 203 14.12 -12.49 -0.37
CA VAL A 203 14.04 -11.39 0.60
C VAL A 203 13.06 -11.72 1.74
N GLN A 204 11.88 -12.27 1.45
CA GLN A 204 10.92 -12.67 2.47
C GLN A 204 11.49 -13.72 3.43
N ARG A 205 12.18 -14.74 2.90
CA ARG A 205 12.85 -15.76 3.73
C ARG A 205 13.94 -15.13 4.60
N PHE A 206 14.76 -14.25 4.02
CA PHE A 206 15.82 -13.55 4.74
C PHE A 206 15.25 -12.67 5.86
N GLN A 207 14.22 -11.88 5.57
CA GLN A 207 13.56 -11.03 6.56
C GLN A 207 12.98 -11.87 7.71
N LYS A 208 12.32 -12.98 7.38
CA LYS A 208 11.79 -13.92 8.39
C LYS A 208 12.89 -14.46 9.29
N SER A 209 14.06 -14.81 8.74
CA SER A 209 15.19 -15.31 9.53
C SER A 209 15.86 -14.24 10.40
N ARG A 210 15.56 -12.96 10.16
CA ARG A 210 16.08 -11.80 10.91
C ARG A 210 15.05 -11.15 11.82
N ASN A 211 13.90 -11.81 12.05
CA ASN A 211 12.77 -11.26 12.80
C ASN A 211 12.30 -9.89 12.26
N LEU A 212 12.47 -9.68 10.95
CA LEU A 212 11.93 -8.54 10.24
C LEU A 212 10.55 -8.91 9.68
N ILE A 213 9.80 -7.89 9.27
CA ILE A 213 8.57 -8.08 8.50
C ILE A 213 8.99 -8.72 7.17
N ALA A 214 8.52 -9.94 6.90
CA ALA A 214 8.78 -10.69 5.67
C ALA A 214 7.89 -10.19 4.52
N ASP A 215 7.99 -8.91 4.18
CA ASP A 215 7.20 -8.24 3.14
C ASP A 215 7.81 -8.35 1.74
N GLY A 216 9.04 -8.85 1.62
CA GLY A 216 9.73 -9.01 0.34
C GLY A 216 10.36 -7.73 -0.20
N MET A 217 10.38 -6.67 0.60
CA MET A 217 10.93 -5.36 0.22
C MET A 217 12.23 -5.04 0.96
N VAL A 218 13.18 -4.44 0.24
CA VAL A 218 14.48 -4.06 0.77
C VAL A 218 14.51 -2.58 1.12
N GLY A 219 13.89 -2.25 2.26
CA GLY A 219 14.04 -0.95 2.92
C GLY A 219 15.17 -0.92 3.96
N ASP A 220 15.37 0.18 4.66
CA ASP A 220 16.55 0.43 5.52
C ASP A 220 16.86 -0.69 6.53
N ARG A 221 15.83 -1.26 7.16
CA ARG A 221 16.02 -2.39 8.10
C ARG A 221 16.54 -3.63 7.39
N THR A 222 16.04 -3.92 6.19
CA THR A 222 16.49 -5.03 5.36
C THR A 222 17.89 -4.76 4.82
N LYS A 223 18.19 -3.54 4.35
CA LYS A 223 19.52 -3.10 3.89
C LYS A 223 20.57 -3.25 4.97
N LYS A 224 20.30 -2.70 6.17
CA LYS A 224 21.14 -2.86 7.36
C LYS A 224 21.38 -4.34 7.70
N ALA A 225 20.35 -5.18 7.61
CA ALA A 225 20.49 -6.61 7.87
C ALA A 225 21.30 -7.34 6.77
N LEU A 226 21.20 -6.90 5.51
CA LEU A 226 22.00 -7.41 4.38
C LEU A 226 23.45 -6.90 4.43
N GLY A 227 23.71 -5.79 5.12
CA GLY A 227 25.02 -5.14 5.20
C GLY A 227 25.31 -4.24 4.00
N ILE A 228 24.29 -3.53 3.52
CA ILE A 228 24.34 -2.56 2.41
C ILE A 228 23.67 -1.25 2.79
#